data_AF-A0A0F2T5E2-F1
#
_entry.id   AF-A0A0F2T5E2-F1
#
_cell.length_a   1.000
_cell.length_b   1.000
_cell.length_c   1.000
_cell.angle_alpha   90.00
_cell.angle_beta   90.00
_cell.angle_gamma   90.00
#
_symmetry.space_group_name_H-M   'P 1'
#
loop_
_entity.id
_entity.type
_entity.pdbx_description
1 polymer ?
#
loop_
_entity_poly.entity_id
_entity_poly.type
_entity_poly.pdbx_seq_one_letter_code
_entity_poly.pdbx_strand_id
1 'polypeptide(L)'
;MGLEASAHPWLGAATALAEGEGHLFTGRLAPNGQPWLRDHAAFGTVLVPGTGILDLVLAAGRELGAGRVEELALVEPLVLEGPV
;
A
#
# COMPACT_ATOMS: atom_id res chain seq x y z
N MET A 1 15.11 5.65 -17.38
CA MET A 1 14.59 5.10 -16.11
C MET A 1 14.09 6.26 -15.28
N GLY A 2 12.80 6.26 -14.94
CA GLY A 2 12.12 7.36 -14.24
C GLY A 2 10.87 6.85 -13.54
N LEU A 3 10.28 7.67 -12.68
CA LEU A 3 9.06 7.36 -11.93
C LEU A 3 7.85 7.39 -12.88
N GLU A 4 7.09 6.30 -12.95
CA GLU A 4 5.79 6.29 -13.63
C GLU A 4 4.68 6.53 -12.61
N ALA A 5 3.71 7.38 -12.95
CA ALA A 5 2.59 7.69 -12.07
C ALA A 5 1.67 6.47 -11.95
N SER A 6 1.43 6.01 -10.72
CA SER A 6 0.44 4.96 -10.47
C SER A 6 -0.97 5.57 -10.34
N ALA A 7 -1.98 4.85 -10.83
CA ALA A 7 -3.38 5.27 -10.77
C ALA A 7 -4.03 4.98 -9.39
N HIS A 8 -3.29 4.34 -8.47
CA HIS A 8 -3.81 3.93 -7.18
C HIS A 8 -3.77 5.08 -6.16
N PRO A 9 -4.84 5.32 -5.37
CA PRO A 9 -4.91 6.47 -4.43
C PRO A 9 -3.78 6.53 -3.39
N TRP A 10 -3.14 5.40 -3.11
CA TRP A 10 -2.04 5.30 -2.15
C TRP A 10 -0.66 5.09 -2.79
N LEU A 11 -0.58 4.66 -4.05
CA LEU A 11 0.70 4.47 -4.74
C LEU A 11 0.88 5.63 -5.72
N GLY A 12 1.96 6.39 -5.55
CA GLY A 12 2.26 7.54 -6.40
C GLY A 12 3.24 7.21 -7.52
N ALA A 13 4.12 6.23 -7.30
CA ALA A 13 5.14 5.89 -8.30
C ALA A 13 5.56 4.42 -8.29
N ALA A 14 5.93 3.92 -9.47
CA ALA A 14 6.57 2.63 -9.68
C ALA A 14 7.96 2.79 -10.31
N THR A 15 8.90 1.91 -9.98
CA THR A 15 10.25 1.87 -10.57
C THR A 15 10.76 0.43 -10.62
N ALA A 16 11.21 -0.01 -11.80
CA ALA A 16 11.94 -1.27 -11.93
C ALA A 16 13.31 -1.17 -11.25
N LEU A 17 13.66 -2.16 -10.43
CA LEU A 17 14.97 -2.26 -9.80
C LEU A 17 16.01 -2.78 -10.80
N ALA A 18 17.28 -2.54 -10.51
CA ALA A 18 18.38 -3.01 -11.33
C ALA A 18 18.39 -4.54 -11.41
N GLU A 19 18.99 -5.07 -12.48
CA GLU A 19 19.30 -6.50 -12.63
C GLU A 19 18.10 -7.47 -12.48
N GLY A 20 16.87 -6.98 -12.63
CA GLY A 20 15.67 -7.81 -12.50
C GLY A 20 15.32 -8.17 -11.05
N GLU A 21 15.83 -7.44 -10.07
CA GLU A 21 15.54 -7.64 -8.63
C GLU A 21 14.08 -7.33 -8.25
N GLY A 22 13.27 -6.88 -9.19
CA GLY A 22 11.83 -6.66 -9.03
C GLY A 22 11.44 -5.20 -9.27
N HIS A 23 10.36 -4.79 -8.60
CA HIS A 23 9.79 -3.45 -8.74
C HIS A 23 9.57 -2.83 -7.37
N LEU A 24 9.90 -1.54 -7.25
CA LEU A 24 9.58 -0.72 -6.10
C LEU A 24 8.36 0.14 -6.41
N PHE A 25 7.34 -0.01 -5.57
CA PHE A 25 6.17 0.86 -5.55
C PHE A 25 6.26 1.78 -4.33
N THR A 26 6.05 3.07 -4.54
CA THR A 26 6.13 4.08 -3.48
C THR A 26 4.84 4.87 -3.40
N GLY A 27 4.51 5.31 -2.19
CA GLY A 27 3.20 5.84 -1.87
C GLY A 27 3.22 6.62 -0.57
N ARG A 28 2.09 7.24 -0.24
CA ARG A 28 1.92 7.95 1.03
C ARG A 28 0.55 7.66 1.63
N LEU A 29 0.57 7.09 2.83
CA LEU A 29 -0.61 6.93 3.67
C LEU A 29 -0.65 8.09 4.66
N ALA A 30 -1.77 8.80 4.69
CA ALA A 30 -1.98 9.85 5.66
C ALA A 30 -3.46 9.94 6.04
N PRO A 31 -3.80 9.94 7.34
CA PRO A 31 -5.18 10.07 7.79
C PRO A 31 -5.89 11.31 7.21
N ASN A 32 -5.16 12.40 6.95
CA ASN A 32 -5.73 13.62 6.38
C ASN A 32 -6.04 13.49 4.87
N GLY A 33 -5.37 12.58 4.16
CA GLY A 33 -5.66 12.27 2.76
C GLY A 33 -6.82 11.29 2.58
N GLN A 34 -7.07 10.46 3.61
CA GLN A 34 -8.16 9.49 3.64
C GLN A 34 -8.77 9.43 5.05
N PRO A 35 -9.70 10.34 5.40
CA PRO A 35 -10.24 10.45 6.76
C PRO A 35 -10.80 9.13 7.33
N TRP A 36 -11.36 8.29 6.47
CA TRP A 36 -11.90 6.97 6.81
C TRP A 36 -10.86 6.02 7.42
N LEU A 37 -9.55 6.24 7.19
CA LEU A 37 -8.51 5.43 7.84
C LEU A 37 -8.60 5.52 9.37
N ARG A 38 -9.06 6.66 9.91
CA ARG A 38 -9.26 6.84 11.36
C ARG A 38 -10.36 5.94 11.92
N ASP A 39 -11.27 5.45 11.07
CA ASP A 39 -12.39 4.60 11.47
C ASP A 39 -11.95 3.13 11.64
N HIS A 40 -10.73 2.76 11.21
CA HIS A 40 -10.16 1.43 11.43
C HIS A 40 -9.16 1.46 12.59
N ALA A 41 -9.68 1.22 13.80
CA ALA A 41 -8.87 1.25 15.02
C ALA A 41 -9.13 0.03 15.91
N ALA A 42 -8.07 -0.41 16.60
CA ALA A 42 -8.15 -1.43 17.64
C ALA A 42 -7.53 -0.87 18.92
N PHE A 43 -8.26 -0.97 20.05
CA PHE A 43 -7.81 -0.44 21.35
C PHE A 43 -7.38 1.05 21.31
N GLY A 44 -8.00 1.85 20.44
CA GLY A 44 -7.68 3.27 20.27
C GLY A 44 -6.48 3.57 19.36
N THR A 45 -5.84 2.56 18.81
CA THR A 45 -4.74 2.72 17.84
C THR A 45 -5.26 2.57 16.42
N VAL A 46 -4.97 3.56 15.56
CA VAL A 46 -5.33 3.51 14.13
C VAL A 46 -4.40 2.55 13.41
N LEU A 47 -4.99 1.56 12.74
CA LEU A 47 -4.29 0.53 11.99
C LEU A 47 -4.66 0.64 10.52
N VAL A 48 -3.71 0.37 9.62
CA VAL A 48 -4.05 0.18 8.21
C VAL A 48 -4.83 -1.14 8.10
N PRO A 49 -6.03 -1.15 7.49
CA PRO A 49 -6.78 -2.39 7.32
C PRO A 49 -5.98 -3.41 6.49
N GLY A 50 -6.04 -4.68 6.87
CA GLY A 50 -5.43 -5.76 6.10
C GLY A 50 -5.92 -5.83 4.64
N THR A 51 -7.18 -5.48 4.40
CA THR A 51 -7.75 -5.35 3.05
C THR A 51 -7.15 -4.19 2.25
N GLY A 52 -6.71 -3.11 2.91
CA GLY A 52 -5.97 -2.03 2.27
C GLY A 52 -4.57 -2.46 1.84
N ILE A 53 -3.90 -3.30 2.64
CA ILE A 53 -2.62 -3.91 2.26
C ILE A 53 -2.82 -4.85 1.06
N LEU A 54 -3.87 -5.67 1.07
CA LEU A 54 -4.22 -6.53 -0.08
C LEU A 54 -4.48 -5.71 -1.36
N ASP A 55 -5.19 -4.59 -1.26
CA ASP A 55 -5.46 -3.70 -2.39
C ASP A 55 -4.16 -3.14 -3.00
N LEU A 56 -3.19 -2.74 -2.15
CA LEU A 56 -1.86 -2.32 -2.61
C LEU A 56 -1.13 -3.42 -3.39
N VAL A 57 -1.17 -4.66 -2.89
CA VAL A 57 -0.53 -5.81 -3.55
C VAL A 57 -1.22 -6.11 -4.89
N LEU A 58 -2.54 -6.04 -4.94
CA LEU A 58 -3.31 -6.22 -6.18
C LEU A 58 -3.05 -5.10 -7.19
N ALA A 59 -2.92 -3.85 -6.74
CA ALA A 59 -2.58 -2.72 -7.60
C ALA A 59 -1.21 -2.89 -8.24
N ALA A 60 -0.19 -3.23 -7.44
CA ALA A 60 1.14 -3.56 -7.95
C ALA A 60 1.10 -4.76 -8.91
N GLY A 61 0.36 -5.81 -8.55
CA GLY A 61 0.17 -6.99 -9.40
C GLY A 61 -0.44 -6.65 -10.76
N ARG A 62 -1.43 -5.76 -10.83
CA ARG A 62 -2.02 -5.30 -12.10
C ARG A 62 -1.00 -4.62 -13.00
N GLU A 63 -0.14 -3.76 -12.46
CA GLU A 63 0.92 -3.11 -13.24
C GLU A 63 1.94 -4.13 -13.79
N LEU A 64 2.12 -5.26 -13.09
CA LEU A 64 3.03 -6.33 -13.48
C LEU A 64 2.38 -7.48 -14.28
N GLY A 65 1.07 -7.41 -14.54
CA GLY A 65 0.31 -8.51 -15.17
C GLY A 65 0.04 -9.71 -14.25
N ALA A 66 0.33 -9.60 -12.95
CA ALA A 66 0.04 -10.60 -11.92
C ALA A 66 -1.30 -10.32 -11.21
N GLY A 67 -2.41 -10.80 -11.79
CA GLY A 67 -3.76 -10.45 -11.35
C GLY A 67 -4.32 -11.17 -10.12
N ARG A 68 -3.53 -12.02 -9.42
CA ARG A 68 -3.99 -12.82 -8.27
C ARG A 68 -2.96 -12.82 -7.15
N VAL A 69 -3.45 -12.72 -5.93
CA VAL A 69 -2.70 -13.03 -4.70
C VAL A 69 -3.08 -14.44 -4.27
N GLU A 70 -2.10 -15.34 -4.18
CA GLU A 70 -2.32 -16.70 -3.72
C GLU A 70 -2.43 -16.78 -2.20
N GLU A 71 -1.53 -16.08 -1.51
CA GLU A 71 -1.47 -15.98 -0.07
C GLU A 71 -0.94 -14.61 0.32
N LEU A 72 -1.46 -14.06 1.43
CA LEU A 72 -0.95 -12.85 2.05
C LEU A 72 -0.95 -13.05 3.56
N ALA A 73 0.24 -13.24 4.13
CA ALA A 73 0.45 -13.28 5.57
C ALA A 73 0.74 -11.87 6.10
N LEU A 74 -0.08 -11.40 7.03
CA LEU A 74 0.16 -10.15 7.75
C LEU A 74 0.86 -10.48 9.07
N VAL A 75 2.14 -10.13 9.16
CA VAL A 75 3.00 -10.54 10.30
C VAL A 75 2.81 -9.60 11.49
N GLU A 76 2.75 -8.30 11.23
CA GLU A 76 2.58 -7.25 12.25
C GLU A 76 1.57 -6.20 11.76
N PRO A 77 0.87 -5.51 12.68
CA PRO A 77 0.00 -4.40 12.32
C PRO A 77 0.82 -3.21 11.76
N LEU A 78 0.35 -2.62 10.66
CA LEU A 78 0.85 -1.34 10.19
C LEU A 78 0.12 -0.21 10.92
N VAL A 79 0.78 0.42 11.88
CA VAL A 79 0.24 1.53 12.69
C VAL A 79 0.37 2.85 11.94
N LEU A 80 -0.69 3.66 11.94
CA LEU A 80 -0.61 5.04 11.45
C LEU A 80 -0.37 6.00 12.62
N GLU A 81 0.85 6.48 12.74
CA GLU A 81 1.21 7.50 13.73
C GLU A 81 0.81 8.90 13.25
N GLY A 82 0.19 9.68 14.14
CA GLY A 82 -0.19 11.06 13.89
C GLY A 82 -1.28 11.53 14.86
N PRO A 83 -1.42 12.84 15.09
CA PRO A 83 -2.49 13.35 15.94
C PRO A 83 -3.85 12.99 15.34
N VAL A 84 -4.76 12.52 16.19
CA VAL A 84 -6.18 12.36 15.87
C VAL A 84 -6.77 13.68 15.42
#